data_AF-A0A6G2DTT8-F1
#
_entry.id   AF-A0A6G2DTT8-F1
#
_cell.length_a   1.000
_cell.length_b   1.000
_cell.length_c   1.000
_cell.angle_alpha   90.00
_cell.angle_beta   90.00
_cell.angle_gamma   90.00
#
_symmetry.space_group_name_H-M   'P 1'
#
loop_
_entity.id
_entity.type
_entity.pdbx_description
1 polymer ?
#
loop_
_entity_poly.entity_id
_entity_poly.type
_entity_poly.pdbx_seq_one_letter_code
_entity_poly.pdbx_strand_id
1 'polypeptide(L)'
;KNGQADTNQTEKPNEEKPQTEKPEEETPREEKPQSEKPESPKPTEEPEEESPEESPEESEEPQVETEKVKEKLREAEDLLGKIQNPIIKSNAKETLTGLKNNLLFGTQDNNTIMAEAEKLLALLKESK
;
A
#
# COMPACT_ATOMS: atom_id res chain seq x y z
N LYS A 1 39.45 -61.64 -7.99
CA LYS A 1 38.06 -62.14 -7.98
C LYS A 1 37.54 -62.07 -6.54
N ASN A 2 36.64 -61.13 -6.29
CA ASN A 2 35.66 -60.94 -5.20
C ASN A 2 35.29 -59.45 -5.33
N GLY A 3 34.07 -59.01 -5.53
CA GLY A 3 32.79 -59.64 -5.26
C GLY A 3 31.96 -58.59 -4.51
N GLN A 4 30.84 -58.21 -5.13
CA GLN A 4 29.70 -57.45 -4.60
C GLN A 4 29.75 -55.92 -4.65
N ALA A 5 28.75 -55.43 -5.40
CA ALA A 5 28.20 -54.09 -5.39
C ALA A 5 27.26 -53.96 -4.20
N ASP A 6 27.15 -52.75 -3.63
CA ASP A 6 25.96 -52.33 -2.93
C ASP A 6 25.66 -50.87 -3.28
N THR A 7 24.45 -50.71 -3.79
CA THR A 7 23.83 -49.54 -4.38
C THR A 7 23.37 -48.57 -3.28
N ASN A 8 23.90 -47.36 -3.24
CA ASN A 8 23.21 -46.24 -2.60
C ASN A 8 22.45 -45.46 -3.68
N GLN A 9 21.27 -45.98 -4.03
CA GLN A 9 20.27 -45.19 -4.73
C GLN A 9 19.71 -44.17 -3.74
N THR A 10 20.10 -42.90 -3.92
CA THR A 10 19.40 -41.77 -3.30
C THR A 10 18.10 -41.59 -4.08
N GLU A 11 17.02 -42.10 -3.51
CA GLU A 11 15.65 -41.89 -3.95
C GLU A 11 15.38 -40.37 -3.99
N LYS A 12 15.08 -39.85 -5.18
CA LYS A 12 14.62 -38.47 -5.36
C LYS A 12 13.21 -38.35 -4.77
N PRO A 13 12.85 -37.27 -4.06
CA PRO A 13 11.47 -37.06 -3.67
C PRO A 13 10.61 -36.87 -4.92
N ASN A 14 9.53 -37.65 -4.94
CA ASN A 14 8.49 -37.71 -5.95
C ASN A 14 7.92 -36.30 -6.21
N GLU A 15 8.07 -35.79 -7.42
CA GLU A 15 7.40 -34.57 -7.87
C GLU A 15 5.91 -34.90 -8.07
N GLU A 16 5.12 -34.75 -7.02
CA GLU A 16 3.66 -34.78 -7.13
C GLU A 16 3.20 -33.54 -7.88
N LYS A 17 3.01 -33.68 -9.21
CA LYS A 17 2.33 -32.67 -10.02
C LYS A 17 0.89 -32.50 -9.51
N PRO A 18 0.40 -31.28 -9.27
CA PRO A 18 -1.04 -31.09 -9.14
C PRO A 18 -1.67 -31.43 -10.49
N GLN A 19 -2.52 -32.46 -10.50
CA GLN A 19 -3.37 -32.76 -11.63
C GLN A 19 -4.31 -31.56 -11.80
N THR A 20 -4.15 -30.85 -12.92
CA THR A 20 -5.08 -29.83 -13.38
C THR A 20 -6.41 -30.51 -13.69
N GLU A 21 -7.32 -30.47 -12.73
CA GLU A 21 -8.72 -30.76 -12.96
C GLU A 21 -9.26 -29.63 -13.86
N LYS A 22 -9.63 -30.00 -15.09
CA LYS A 22 -10.32 -29.09 -16.00
C LYS A 22 -11.67 -28.73 -15.37
N PRO A 23 -12.07 -27.45 -15.32
CA PRO A 23 -13.49 -27.16 -15.14
C PRO A 23 -14.21 -27.65 -16.41
N GLU A 24 -15.07 -28.65 -16.26
CA GLU A 24 -16.05 -28.98 -17.29
C GLU A 24 -16.94 -27.74 -17.49
N GLU A 25 -16.92 -27.29 -18.74
CA GLU A 25 -17.67 -26.16 -19.27
C GLU A 25 -19.16 -26.54 -19.28
N GLU A 26 -19.87 -26.30 -18.17
CA GLU A 26 -21.33 -26.32 -18.19
C GLU A 26 -21.82 -25.07 -18.91
N THR A 27 -22.26 -25.28 -20.15
CA THR A 27 -22.95 -24.30 -20.98
C THR A 27 -24.12 -23.67 -20.22
N PRO A 28 -24.22 -22.33 -20.10
CA PRO A 28 -25.44 -21.70 -19.63
C PRO A 28 -26.55 -21.98 -20.65
N ARG A 29 -27.60 -22.68 -20.21
CA ARG A 29 -28.82 -22.85 -21.01
C ARG A 29 -29.35 -21.48 -21.39
N GLU A 30 -29.62 -21.27 -22.68
CA GLU A 30 -30.33 -20.11 -23.20
C GLU A 30 -31.75 -20.04 -22.59
N GLU A 31 -31.90 -19.35 -21.46
CA GLU A 31 -33.19 -18.78 -21.10
C GLU A 31 -33.34 -17.43 -21.80
N LYS A 32 -34.31 -17.41 -22.72
CA LYS A 32 -34.71 -16.24 -23.50
C LYS A 32 -35.01 -15.06 -22.56
N PRO A 33 -34.57 -13.82 -22.89
CA PRO A 33 -35.07 -12.66 -22.20
C PRO A 33 -36.54 -12.47 -22.57
N GLN A 34 -37.45 -12.74 -21.63
CA GLN A 34 -38.81 -12.23 -21.75
C GLN A 34 -38.72 -10.70 -21.70
N SER A 35 -39.03 -10.09 -22.85
CA SER A 35 -39.20 -8.65 -22.98
C SER A 35 -40.40 -8.20 -22.17
N GLU A 36 -40.18 -7.86 -20.90
CA GLU A 36 -41.09 -6.96 -20.19
C GLU A 36 -40.71 -5.52 -20.55
N LYS A 37 -41.71 -4.87 -21.14
CA LYS A 37 -41.80 -3.48 -21.56
C LYS A 37 -41.10 -2.51 -20.60
N PRO A 38 -40.29 -1.54 -21.08
CA PRO A 38 -39.85 -0.43 -20.25
C PRO A 38 -41.06 0.49 -20.03
N GLU A 39 -41.74 0.36 -18.88
CA GLU A 39 -42.50 1.49 -18.38
C GLU A 39 -41.50 2.53 -17.89
N SER A 40 -41.36 3.57 -18.71
CA SER A 40 -40.58 4.78 -18.44
C SER A 40 -40.75 5.23 -16.98
N PRO A 41 -39.70 5.22 -16.14
CA PRO A 41 -39.73 6.02 -14.93
C PRO A 41 -39.61 7.47 -15.40
N LYS A 42 -40.68 8.24 -15.23
CA LYS A 42 -40.63 9.69 -15.37
C LYS A 42 -39.59 10.20 -14.36
N PRO A 43 -38.47 10.82 -14.77
CA PRO A 43 -37.62 11.51 -13.81
C PRO A 43 -38.41 12.76 -13.41
N THR A 44 -38.99 12.72 -12.22
CA THR A 44 -39.40 13.96 -11.57
C THR A 44 -38.13 14.48 -10.94
N GLU A 45 -37.42 15.32 -11.69
CA GLU A 45 -36.41 16.20 -11.13
C GLU A 45 -37.10 17.13 -10.13
N GLU A 46 -36.91 16.86 -8.85
CA GLU A 46 -36.73 17.92 -7.86
C GLU A 46 -35.41 17.60 -7.16
N PRO A 47 -34.30 18.31 -7.48
CA PRO A 47 -33.20 18.37 -6.55
C PRO A 47 -33.70 19.20 -5.37
N GLU A 48 -34.15 18.52 -4.31
CA GLU A 48 -34.31 19.16 -3.01
C GLU A 48 -32.97 19.79 -2.66
N GLU A 49 -33.06 21.09 -2.39
CA GLU A 49 -32.00 22.05 -2.20
C GLU A 49 -30.80 21.46 -1.44
N GLU A 50 -29.62 21.57 -2.06
CA GLU A 50 -28.34 21.56 -1.35
C GLU A 50 -28.38 22.70 -0.33
N SER A 51 -28.91 22.44 0.86
CA SER A 51 -28.49 23.18 2.04
C SER A 51 -27.02 22.86 2.24
N PRO A 52 -26.09 23.83 2.20
CA PRO A 52 -24.78 23.59 2.74
C PRO A 52 -24.99 23.25 4.22
N GLU A 53 -24.76 21.99 4.58
CA GLU A 53 -24.51 21.63 5.97
C GLU A 53 -23.36 22.53 6.40
N GLU A 54 -23.67 23.56 7.20
CA GLU A 54 -22.69 24.34 7.93
C GLU A 54 -21.95 23.37 8.83
N SER A 55 -20.86 22.80 8.29
CA SER A 55 -19.91 22.00 9.04
C SER A 55 -19.49 22.82 10.25
N PRO A 56 -19.53 22.26 11.47
CA PRO A 56 -19.01 22.98 12.62
C PRO A 56 -17.56 23.36 12.32
N GLU A 57 -17.23 24.64 12.48
CA GLU A 57 -15.86 25.15 12.45
C GLU A 57 -15.08 24.46 13.59
N GLU A 58 -14.65 23.21 13.37
CA GLU A 58 -13.52 22.67 14.10
C GLU A 58 -12.40 23.66 13.88
N SER A 59 -11.93 24.26 14.96
CA SER A 59 -10.81 25.19 14.94
C SER A 59 -9.60 24.44 14.38
N GLU A 60 -9.42 24.50 13.05
CA GLU A 60 -8.32 23.85 12.36
C GLU A 60 -7.03 24.46 12.92
N GLU A 61 -6.28 23.67 13.70
CA GLU A 61 -4.91 24.04 14.02
C GLU A 61 -4.16 24.28 12.71
N PRO A 62 -3.33 25.33 12.61
CA PRO A 62 -2.63 25.63 11.38
C PRO A 62 -1.76 24.43 10.98
N GLN A 63 -2.17 23.73 9.92
CA GLN A 63 -1.42 22.63 9.35
C GLN A 63 -0.15 23.17 8.70
N VAL A 64 0.97 22.49 8.93
CA VAL A 64 2.22 22.78 8.26
C VAL A 64 2.02 22.60 6.75
N GLU A 65 2.55 23.55 5.97
CA GLU A 65 2.50 23.47 4.51
C GLU A 65 3.20 22.21 4.00
N THR A 66 2.55 21.48 3.09
CA THR A 66 3.08 20.25 2.48
C THR A 66 4.49 20.42 1.89
N GLU A 67 4.80 21.58 1.33
CA GLU A 67 6.13 21.88 0.77
C GLU A 67 7.23 21.90 1.85
N LYS A 68 6.93 22.42 3.05
CA LYS A 68 7.87 22.40 4.19
C LYS A 68 8.15 20.97 4.65
N VAL A 69 7.11 20.13 4.67
CA VAL A 69 7.29 18.70 4.98
C VAL A 69 8.16 18.02 3.92
N LYS A 70 7.91 18.25 2.62
CA LYS A 70 8.75 17.72 1.53
C LYS A 70 10.20 18.15 1.64
N GLU A 71 10.46 19.42 1.93
CA GLU A 71 11.81 19.94 2.13
C GLU A 71 12.52 19.20 3.27
N LYS A 72 11.83 18.99 4.40
CA LYS A 72 12.40 18.26 5.54
C LYS A 72 12.69 16.80 5.21
N LEU A 73 11.78 16.12 4.53
CA LEU A 73 11.99 14.72 4.10
C LEU A 73 13.17 14.61 3.12
N ARG A 74 13.40 15.63 2.29
CA ARG A 74 14.58 15.71 1.42
C ARG A 74 15.86 15.93 2.22
N GLU A 75 15.85 16.81 3.23
CA GLU A 75 17.00 16.97 4.15
C GLU A 75 17.36 15.61 4.78
N ALA A 76 16.36 14.86 5.24
CA ALA A 76 16.57 13.53 5.84
C ALA A 76 17.19 12.54 4.85
N GLU A 77 16.74 12.54 3.58
CA GLU A 77 17.32 11.71 2.52
C GLU A 77 18.79 12.02 2.25
N ASP A 78 19.14 13.31 2.19
CA ASP A 78 20.53 13.75 1.98
C ASP A 78 21.44 13.36 3.15
N LEU A 79 20.93 13.40 4.39
CA LEU A 79 21.69 12.96 5.56
C LEU A 79 21.81 11.44 5.61
N LEU A 80 20.74 10.71 5.28
CA LEU A 80 20.72 9.26 5.21
C LEU A 80 21.81 8.71 4.27
N GLY A 81 22.06 9.41 3.15
CA GLY A 81 23.13 9.07 2.22
C GLY A 81 24.53 9.06 2.83
N LYS A 82 24.75 9.82 3.92
CA LYS A 82 26.05 10.00 4.59
C LYS A 82 26.28 9.00 5.74
N ILE A 83 25.22 8.36 6.24
CA ILE A 83 25.30 7.43 7.37
C ILE A 83 26.10 6.17 7.00
N GLN A 84 27.10 5.85 7.82
CA GLN A 84 27.93 4.66 7.67
C GLN A 84 27.39 3.44 8.41
N ASN A 85 26.73 3.64 9.56
CA ASN A 85 26.19 2.54 10.35
C ASN A 85 25.03 1.84 9.57
N PRO A 86 25.19 0.56 9.18
CA PRO A 86 24.21 -0.11 8.33
C PRO A 86 22.86 -0.34 9.01
N ILE A 87 22.85 -0.53 10.34
CA ILE A 87 21.62 -0.74 11.11
C ILE A 87 20.80 0.55 11.11
N ILE A 88 21.46 1.66 11.47
CA ILE A 88 20.82 2.98 11.49
C ILE A 88 20.35 3.37 10.09
N LYS A 89 21.17 3.13 9.06
CA LYS A 89 20.82 3.42 7.67
C LYS A 89 19.59 2.64 7.21
N SER A 90 19.48 1.36 7.53
CA SER A 90 18.31 0.55 7.16
C SER A 90 17.04 1.06 7.84
N ASN A 91 17.09 1.28 9.16
CA ASN A 91 15.93 1.72 9.93
C ASN A 91 15.47 3.11 9.49
N ALA A 92 16.40 4.05 9.34
CA ALA A 92 16.09 5.41 8.89
C ALA A 92 15.51 5.43 7.46
N LYS A 93 15.96 4.54 6.57
CA LYS A 93 15.38 4.39 5.23
C LYS A 93 13.93 3.90 5.29
N GLU A 94 13.64 2.93 6.15
CA GLU A 94 12.28 2.43 6.36
C GLU A 94 11.38 3.53 6.89
N THR A 95 11.78 4.22 7.96
CA THR A 95 11.03 5.37 8.52
C THR A 95 10.81 6.45 7.47
N LEU A 96 11.84 6.85 6.72
CA LEU A 96 11.72 7.86 5.67
C LEU A 96 10.72 7.44 4.58
N THR A 97 10.72 6.17 4.20
CA THR A 97 9.77 5.64 3.21
C THR A 97 8.34 5.68 3.75
N GLY A 98 8.15 5.31 5.02
CA GLY A 98 6.87 5.43 5.72
C GLY A 98 6.35 6.87 5.71
N LEU A 99 7.17 7.83 6.11
CA LEU A 99 6.79 9.25 6.13
C LEU A 99 6.45 9.81 4.74
N LYS A 100 7.22 9.43 3.71
CA LYS A 100 6.92 9.80 2.31
C LYS A 100 5.59 9.23 1.84
N ASN A 101 5.29 7.98 2.20
CA ASN A 101 4.01 7.35 1.87
C ASN A 101 2.87 8.02 2.62
N ASN A 102 3.06 8.35 3.90
CA ASN A 102 2.04 9.01 4.69
C ASN A 102 1.70 10.40 4.14
N LEU A 103 2.71 11.15 3.67
CA LEU A 103 2.50 12.40 2.96
C LEU A 103 1.80 12.22 1.60
N LEU A 104 2.16 11.19 0.84
CA LEU A 104 1.61 10.92 -0.48
C LEU A 104 0.13 10.53 -0.43
N PHE A 105 -0.23 9.68 0.53
CA PHE A 105 -1.58 9.15 0.66
C PHE A 105 -2.44 9.94 1.65
N GLY A 106 -1.86 10.93 2.34
CA GLY A 106 -2.56 11.72 3.37
C GLY A 106 -3.04 10.88 4.55
N THR A 107 -2.31 9.80 4.90
CA THR A 107 -2.71 8.90 6.01
C THR A 107 -2.38 9.47 7.39
N GLN A 108 -1.51 10.47 7.44
CA GLN A 108 -1.21 11.28 8.63
C GLN A 108 -1.26 12.76 8.24
N ASP A 109 -1.59 13.61 9.21
CA ASP A 109 -1.56 15.06 9.03
C ASP A 109 -0.12 15.58 8.91
N ASN A 110 0.04 16.76 8.31
CA ASN A 110 1.35 17.33 8.04
C ASN A 110 2.13 17.67 9.32
N ASN A 111 1.45 18.02 10.42
CA ASN A 111 2.09 18.34 11.69
C ASN A 111 2.73 17.09 12.30
N THR A 112 2.02 15.96 12.27
CA THR A 112 2.54 14.67 12.71
C THR A 112 3.73 14.24 11.86
N ILE A 113 3.61 14.28 10.53
CA ILE A 113 4.72 13.92 9.62
C ILE A 113 5.92 14.84 9.87
N MET A 114 5.69 16.14 10.09
CA MET A 114 6.74 17.11 10.38
C MET A 114 7.51 16.75 11.66
N ALA A 115 6.80 16.45 12.75
CA ALA A 115 7.41 16.08 14.02
C ALA A 115 8.21 14.76 13.91
N GLU A 116 7.71 13.78 13.17
CA GLU A 116 8.43 12.53 12.93
C GLU A 116 9.67 12.73 12.03
N ALA A 117 9.57 13.56 11.00
CA ALA A 117 10.71 13.94 10.16
C ALA A 117 11.81 14.66 10.98
N GLU A 118 11.44 15.47 11.97
CA GLU A 118 12.38 16.12 12.88
C GLU A 118 13.11 15.13 13.79
N LYS A 119 12.38 14.15 14.36
CA LYS A 119 12.98 13.06 15.13
C LYS A 119 13.96 12.26 14.28
N LEU A 120 13.58 11.93 13.05
CA LEU A 120 14.46 11.24 12.11
C LEU A 120 15.72 12.05 11.81
N LEU A 121 15.59 13.35 11.58
CA LEU A 121 16.74 14.23 11.33
C LEU A 121 17.68 14.33 12.53
N ALA A 122 17.16 14.41 13.75
CA ALA A 122 17.98 14.40 14.97
C ALA A 122 18.80 13.11 15.05
N LEU A 123 18.15 11.95 14.90
CA LEU A 123 18.81 10.65 14.87
C LEU A 123 19.91 10.59 13.81
N LEU A 124 19.62 11.03 12.58
CA LEU A 124 20.58 11.05 11.48
C LEU A 124 21.76 11.99 11.75
N LYS A 125 21.54 13.14 12.40
CA LYS A 125 22.61 14.08 12.75
C LYS A 125 23.55 13.51 13.81
N GLU A 126 23.01 12.77 14.78
CA GLU A 126 23.78 12.08 15.82
C GLU A 126 24.54 10.85 15.31
N SER A 127 24.10 10.29 14.17
CA SER A 127 24.61 9.03 13.62
C SER A 127 25.57 9.16 12.43
N LYS A 128 25.97 10.39 12.10
CA LYS A 128 26.88 10.71 10.98
C LYS A 128 28.32 10.30 11.22
#